data_AF-A0AAU6LMI9-F1
#
_entry.id   AF-A0AAU6LMI9-F1
#
_cell.length_a   1.000
_cell.length_b   1.000
_cell.length_c   1.000
_cell.angle_alpha   90.00
_cell.angle_beta   90.00
_cell.angle_gamma   90.00
#
_symmetry.space_group_name_H-M   'P 1'
#
loop_
_entity.id
_entity.type
_entity.pdbx_description
1 polymer ?
#
loop_
_entity_poly.entity_id
_entity_poly.type
_entity_poly.pdbx_seq_one_letter_code
_entity_poly.pdbx_strand_id
1 'polypeptide(L)'
;MNRLPGDYLFSNVGGTNMLMYSLVDRLWRRAEQSAGITRKITSHWLRHFFASAGLSKGVPVTDMAEWLGHRDPRITHETYAHVMPDTPGRLRALMDSVFTRETELSLPLEVEAVAQAA
;
A
#
# COMPACT_ATOMS: atom_id res chain seq x y z
N MET A 1 5.20 -32.37 -4.25
CA MET A 1 6.10 -31.26 -3.82
C MET A 1 6.26 -31.35 -2.32
N ASN A 2 7.39 -31.84 -1.79
CA ASN A 2 7.70 -31.77 -0.36
C ASN A 2 8.27 -30.38 -0.07
N ARG A 3 7.59 -29.60 0.78
CA ARG A 3 8.04 -28.27 1.21
C ARG A 3 8.85 -28.39 2.49
N LEU A 4 9.94 -27.64 2.59
CA LEU A 4 10.85 -27.67 3.73
C LEU A 4 10.53 -26.51 4.71
N PRO A 5 10.91 -26.66 6.00
CA PRO A 5 10.88 -25.56 6.93
C PRO A 5 11.68 -24.37 6.38
N GLY A 6 11.04 -23.20 6.30
CA GLY A 6 11.66 -21.98 5.74
C GLY A 6 11.20 -21.62 4.32
N ASP A 7 10.42 -22.47 3.64
CA ASP A 7 9.86 -22.16 2.31
C ASP A 7 8.84 -21.01 2.34
N TYR A 8 8.32 -20.65 3.52
CA TYR A 8 7.34 -19.60 3.73
C TYR A 8 7.83 -18.58 4.74
N LEU A 9 7.77 -17.29 4.37
CA LEU A 9 7.99 -16.19 5.31
C LEU A 9 6.90 -16.17 6.40
N PHE A 10 5.65 -16.42 6.01
CA PHE A 10 4.52 -16.55 6.93
C PHE A 10 4.04 -18.01 6.97
N SER A 11 4.56 -18.76 7.92
CA SER A 11 4.22 -20.16 8.15
C SER A 11 3.35 -20.35 9.38
N ASN A 12 2.81 -21.56 9.56
CA ASN A 12 2.34 -22.00 10.86
C ASN A 12 3.52 -22.12 11.85
N VAL A 13 3.21 -22.38 13.14
CA VAL A 13 4.23 -22.53 14.21
C VAL A 13 5.25 -23.62 13.88
N GLY A 14 4.88 -24.64 13.11
CA GLY A 14 5.77 -25.72 12.68
C GLY A 14 6.70 -25.38 11.52
N GLY A 15 6.60 -24.19 10.91
CA GLY A 15 7.51 -23.74 9.84
C GLY A 15 7.33 -24.42 8.49
N THR A 16 6.58 -25.53 8.41
CA THR A 16 6.49 -26.39 7.23
C THR A 16 5.33 -26.03 6.29
N ASN A 17 4.28 -25.41 6.83
CA ASN A 17 3.08 -25.07 6.08
C ASN A 17 2.83 -23.57 6.10
N MET A 18 2.25 -23.05 5.01
CA MET A 18 1.80 -21.66 4.91
C MET A 18 0.82 -21.30 6.04
N LEU A 19 0.85 -20.05 6.45
CA LEU A 19 -0.13 -19.49 7.36
C LEU A 19 -1.55 -19.64 6.78
N MET A 20 -2.45 -20.27 7.54
CA MET A 20 -3.84 -20.46 7.13
C MET A 20 -4.64 -19.16 7.27
N TYR A 21 -5.61 -18.95 6.37
CA TYR A 21 -6.50 -17.79 6.42
C TYR A 21 -7.26 -17.67 7.76
N SER A 22 -7.69 -18.79 8.34
CA SER A 22 -8.38 -18.83 9.64
C SER A 22 -7.50 -18.36 10.81
N LEU A 23 -6.18 -18.49 10.69
CA LEU A 23 -5.25 -17.96 11.68
C LEU A 23 -5.07 -16.45 11.50
N VAL A 24 -4.98 -15.97 10.25
CA VAL A 24 -4.99 -14.53 9.93
C VAL A 24 -6.25 -13.86 10.50
N ASP A 25 -7.42 -14.47 10.30
CA ASP A 25 -8.70 -13.95 10.81
C ASP A 25 -8.72 -13.86 12.35
N ARG A 26 -8.08 -14.83 13.01
CA ARG A 26 -7.97 -14.86 14.49
C ARG A 26 -6.99 -13.80 15.01
N LEU A 27 -5.86 -13.62 14.34
CA LEU A 27 -4.89 -12.57 14.64
C LEU A 27 -5.50 -11.19 14.40
N TRP A 28 -6.28 -11.04 13.33
CA TRP A 28 -6.99 -9.81 13.00
C TRP A 28 -7.97 -9.42 14.12
N ARG A 29 -8.80 -10.34 14.60
CA ARG A 29 -9.72 -10.08 15.72
C ARG A 29 -9.00 -9.64 16.99
N ARG A 30 -7.82 -10.19 17.27
CA ARG A 30 -7.00 -9.74 18.40
C ARG A 30 -6.49 -8.32 18.17
N ALA A 31 -6.00 -8.02 16.97
CA ALA A 31 -5.55 -6.67 16.61
C ALA A 31 -6.69 -5.65 16.70
N GLU A 32 -7.90 -5.99 16.25
CA GLU A 32 -9.10 -5.13 16.39
C GLU A 32 -9.39 -4.82 17.86
N GLN A 33 -9.40 -5.85 18.72
CA GLN A 33 -9.62 -5.70 20.16
C GLN A 33 -8.55 -4.83 20.83
N SER A 34 -7.27 -5.11 20.54
CA SER A 34 -6.15 -4.34 21.07
C SER A 34 -6.15 -2.88 20.60
N ALA A 35 -6.62 -2.61 19.38
CA ALA A 35 -6.75 -1.26 18.83
C ALA A 35 -8.06 -0.55 19.25
N GLY A 36 -8.93 -1.20 20.02
CA GLY A 36 -10.22 -0.62 20.45
C GLY A 36 -11.21 -0.41 19.30
N ILE A 37 -11.07 -1.13 18.19
CA ILE A 37 -11.93 -0.99 17.02
C ILE A 37 -13.22 -1.79 17.24
N THR A 38 -14.34 -1.09 17.36
CA THR A 38 -15.66 -1.69 17.61
C THR A 38 -16.46 -1.97 16.33
N ARG A 39 -16.08 -1.33 15.22
CA ARG A 39 -16.68 -1.58 13.90
C ARG A 39 -16.13 -2.85 13.29
N LYS A 40 -16.96 -3.56 12.53
CA LYS A 40 -16.53 -4.73 11.76
C LYS A 40 -15.65 -4.30 10.59
N ILE A 41 -14.36 -4.62 10.64
CA ILE A 41 -13.41 -4.44 9.54
C ILE A 41 -12.79 -5.79 9.18
N THR A 42 -12.07 -5.84 8.06
CA THR A 42 -11.34 -7.04 7.64
C THR A 42 -9.92 -6.68 7.27
N SER A 43 -9.02 -7.66 7.27
CA SER A 43 -7.64 -7.45 6.84
C SER A 43 -7.52 -6.90 5.41
N HIS A 44 -8.53 -7.13 4.56
CA HIS A 44 -8.59 -6.56 3.21
C HIS A 44 -8.62 -5.02 3.21
N TRP A 45 -9.08 -4.39 4.30
CA TRP A 45 -9.05 -2.94 4.45
C TRP A 45 -7.63 -2.38 4.45
N LEU A 46 -6.63 -3.16 4.90
CA LEU A 46 -5.23 -2.75 4.80
C LEU A 46 -4.80 -2.56 3.35
N ARG A 47 -5.29 -3.43 2.45
CA ARG A 47 -5.04 -3.31 1.00
C ARG A 47 -5.71 -2.06 0.43
N HIS A 48 -6.95 -1.77 0.83
CA HIS A 48 -7.61 -0.52 0.44
C HIS A 48 -6.87 0.70 0.97
N PHE A 49 -6.42 0.67 2.23
CA PHE A 49 -5.64 1.75 2.82
C PHE A 49 -4.34 2.00 2.05
N PHE A 50 -3.58 0.93 1.74
CA PHE A 50 -2.35 1.03 0.95
C PHE A 50 -2.60 1.70 -0.41
N ALA A 51 -3.63 1.24 -1.13
CA ALA A 51 -4.01 1.81 -2.42
C ALA A 51 -4.41 3.28 -2.31
N SER A 52 -5.34 3.59 -1.40
CA SER A 52 -5.86 4.95 -1.24
C SER A 52 -4.79 5.93 -0.76
N ALA A 53 -3.91 5.51 0.15
CA ALA A 53 -2.83 6.36 0.66
C ALA A 53 -1.78 6.67 -0.43
N GLY A 54 -1.41 5.68 -1.26
CA GLY A 54 -0.49 5.91 -2.37
C GLY A 54 -1.10 6.80 -3.46
N LEU A 55 -2.32 6.49 -3.88
CA LEU A 55 -2.99 7.21 -4.96
C LEU A 55 -3.32 8.66 -4.59
N SER A 56 -3.72 8.93 -3.34
CA SER A 56 -3.95 10.31 -2.87
C SER A 56 -2.67 11.16 -2.85
N LYS A 57 -1.50 10.53 -2.73
CA LYS A 57 -0.19 11.19 -2.87
C LYS A 57 0.28 11.31 -4.32
N GLY A 58 -0.49 10.81 -5.29
CA GLY A 58 -0.20 10.92 -6.72
C GLY A 58 0.71 9.82 -7.27
N VAL A 59 0.77 8.65 -6.61
CA VAL A 59 1.37 7.45 -7.23
C VAL A 59 0.61 7.12 -8.52
N PRO A 60 1.30 6.79 -9.63
CA PRO A 60 0.64 6.38 -10.86
C PRO A 60 -0.27 5.18 -10.67
N VAL A 61 -1.48 5.22 -11.25
CA VAL A 61 -2.47 4.14 -11.11
C VAL A 61 -1.99 2.80 -11.69
N THR A 62 -1.13 2.84 -12.70
CA THR A 62 -0.49 1.66 -13.30
C THR A 62 0.42 0.96 -12.31
N ASP A 63 1.28 1.71 -11.62
CA ASP A 63 2.26 1.18 -10.68
C ASP A 63 1.53 0.62 -9.45
N MET A 64 0.53 1.35 -8.96
CA MET A 64 -0.33 0.87 -7.89
C MET A 64 -1.07 -0.42 -8.29
N ALA A 65 -1.58 -0.50 -9.52
CA ALA A 65 -2.24 -1.71 -10.01
C ALA A 65 -1.28 -2.91 -10.05
N GLU A 66 -0.03 -2.69 -10.48
CA GLU A 66 1.01 -3.71 -10.51
C GLU A 66 1.36 -4.22 -9.10
N TRP A 67 1.59 -3.31 -8.14
CA TRP A 67 1.89 -3.69 -6.75
C TRP A 67 0.72 -4.42 -6.07
N LEU A 68 -0.51 -4.05 -6.44
CA LEU A 68 -1.70 -4.76 -6.01
C LEU A 68 -1.82 -6.13 -6.72
N GLY A 69 -1.15 -6.37 -7.83
CA GLY A 69 -1.28 -7.59 -8.62
C GLY A 69 -2.58 -7.64 -9.43
N HIS A 70 -3.13 -6.49 -9.80
CA HIS A 70 -4.28 -6.43 -10.70
C HIS A 70 -3.83 -6.68 -12.14
N ARG A 71 -4.46 -7.65 -12.79
CA ARG A 71 -4.21 -7.96 -14.21
C ARG A 71 -4.59 -6.82 -15.14
N ASP A 72 -5.57 -6.00 -14.73
CA ASP A 72 -6.06 -4.86 -15.48
C ASP A 72 -6.04 -3.60 -14.59
N PRO A 73 -5.24 -2.57 -14.93
CA PRO A 73 -5.18 -1.32 -14.18
C PRO A 73 -6.51 -0.58 -14.08
N ARG A 74 -7.47 -0.83 -14.98
CA ARG A 74 -8.80 -0.22 -14.92
C ARG A 74 -9.52 -0.57 -13.61
N ILE A 75 -9.31 -1.77 -13.06
CA ILE A 75 -9.89 -2.19 -11.78
C ILE A 75 -9.43 -1.23 -10.66
N THR A 76 -8.15 -0.90 -10.63
CA THR A 76 -7.60 0.07 -9.66
C THR A 76 -8.17 1.45 -9.88
N HIS A 77 -8.21 1.91 -11.14
CA HIS A 77 -8.74 3.22 -11.46
C HIS A 77 -10.22 3.36 -11.06
N GLU A 78 -11.08 2.44 -11.49
CA GLU A 78 -12.51 2.42 -11.18
C GLU A 78 -12.77 2.38 -9.66
N THR A 79 -11.96 1.63 -8.91
CA THR A 79 -12.12 1.50 -7.45
C THR A 79 -11.68 2.76 -6.70
N TYR A 80 -10.59 3.40 -7.12
CA TYR A 80 -9.90 4.42 -6.31
C TYR A 80 -9.85 5.82 -6.94
N ALA A 81 -10.48 6.05 -8.10
CA ALA A 81 -10.48 7.36 -8.77
C ALA A 81 -10.89 8.52 -7.83
N HIS A 82 -11.82 8.27 -6.90
CA HIS A 82 -12.34 9.26 -5.97
C HIS A 82 -11.32 9.81 -4.95
N VAL A 83 -10.19 9.11 -4.72
CA VAL A 83 -9.12 9.60 -3.83
C VAL A 83 -7.93 10.18 -4.59
N MET A 84 -7.93 10.11 -5.92
CA MET A 84 -6.83 10.65 -6.72
C MET A 84 -6.86 12.18 -6.69
N PRO A 85 -5.69 12.85 -6.66
CA PRO A 85 -5.61 14.30 -6.58
C PRO A 85 -6.23 14.99 -7.80
N ASP A 86 -6.79 16.19 -7.57
CA ASP A 86 -7.38 17.00 -8.63
C ASP A 86 -6.35 17.27 -9.75
N THR A 87 -6.71 16.86 -10.97
CA THR A 87 -5.80 16.89 -12.11
C THR A 87 -5.67 18.29 -12.72
N PRO A 88 -6.76 19.06 -12.96
CA PRO A 88 -6.66 20.38 -13.58
C PRO A 88 -5.89 21.40 -12.74
N GLY A 89 -6.13 21.49 -11.42
CA GLY A 89 -5.42 22.42 -10.55
C GLY A 89 -3.93 22.10 -10.45
N ARG A 90 -3.58 20.82 -10.33
CA ARG A 90 -2.19 20.34 -10.28
C ARG A 90 -1.46 20.54 -11.61
N LEU A 91 -2.11 20.23 -12.73
CA LEU A 91 -1.54 20.45 -14.06
C LEU A 91 -1.25 21.94 -14.29
N ARG A 92 -2.17 22.82 -13.91
CA ARG A 92 -1.95 24.27 -14.01
C ARG A 92 -0.72 24.70 -13.23
N ALA A 93 -0.63 24.35 -11.94
CA ALA A 93 0.52 24.71 -11.10
C ALA A 93 1.85 24.16 -11.64
N LEU A 94 1.85 22.93 -12.19
CA LEU A 94 3.02 22.33 -12.83
C LEU A 94 3.40 23.06 -14.12
N MET A 95 2.44 23.41 -14.97
CA MET A 95 2.73 24.14 -16.20
C MET A 95 3.23 25.57 -15.91
N ASP A 96 2.70 26.23 -14.88
CA ASP A 96 3.18 27.53 -14.41
C ASP A 96 4.64 27.44 -13.90
N SER A 97 5.01 26.34 -13.23
CA SER A 97 6.37 26.14 -12.73
C SER A 97 7.40 25.81 -13.82
N VAL A 98 6.98 25.19 -14.93
CA VAL A 98 7.85 24.90 -16.08
C VAL A 98 8.46 26.18 -16.69
N PHE A 99 7.72 27.29 -16.67
CA PHE A 99 8.17 28.57 -17.22
C PHE A 99 8.74 29.52 -16.16
N THR A 100 8.54 29.25 -14.88
CA THR A 100 9.09 30.04 -13.77
C THR A 100 10.45 29.47 -13.38
N ARG A 101 11.51 30.00 -14.00
CA ARG A 101 12.89 29.51 -13.83
C ARG A 101 13.54 30.03 -12.55
N GLU A 102 12.98 29.72 -11.38
CA GLU A 102 13.63 29.78 -10.06
C GLU A 102 12.90 28.75 -9.19
N THR A 103 13.44 27.60 -8.82
CA THR A 103 14.40 27.41 -7.72
C THR A 103 14.66 25.89 -7.61
N GLU A 104 15.79 25.52 -6.99
CA GLU A 104 16.18 24.13 -6.72
C GLU A 104 15.02 23.24 -6.28
N LEU A 105 14.87 22.10 -6.96
CA LEU A 105 13.93 21.06 -6.59
C LEU A 105 14.44 20.37 -5.30
N SER A 106 14.29 21.01 -4.14
CA SER A 106 14.43 20.36 -2.84
C SER A 106 13.20 19.49 -2.61
N LEU A 107 13.15 18.32 -3.24
CA LEU A 107 12.27 17.24 -2.79
C LEU A 107 12.81 16.80 -1.42
N PRO A 108 12.07 16.95 -0.31
CA PRO A 108 12.40 16.21 0.90
C PRO A 108 12.03 14.76 0.65
N LEU A 109 12.89 14.05 -0.09
CA LEU A 109 13.00 12.60 0.04
C LEU A 109 13.77 12.35 1.33
N GLU A 110 13.12 12.61 2.47
CA GLU A 110 13.47 11.92 3.70
C GLU A 110 13.02 10.47 3.53
N VAL A 111 13.81 9.72 2.76
CA VAL A 111 13.91 8.29 2.94
C VAL A 111 14.81 8.13 4.15
N GLU A 112 14.22 8.13 5.35
CA GLU A 112 14.94 7.64 6.52
C GLU A 112 15.43 6.24 6.18
N ALA A 113 16.74 6.14 6.02
CA ALA A 113 17.44 4.91 5.76
C ALA A 113 17.13 3.96 6.92
N VAL A 114 16.32 2.92 6.65
CA VAL A 114 16.28 1.72 7.49
C VAL A 114 17.59 0.98 7.26
N ALA A 115 18.64 1.45 7.92
CA ALA A 115 19.93 0.78 7.98
C ALA A 115 20.59 1.06 9.33
N GLN A 116 20.07 0.45 10.39
CA GLN A 116 20.91 0.02 11.52
C GLN A 116 20.16 -0.94 12.44
N ALA A 117 20.42 -2.24 12.27
CA ALA A 117 20.53 -3.25 13.31
C ALA A 117 21.05 -4.55 12.66
N ALA A 118 22.37 -4.63 12.54
CA ALA A 118 23.10 -5.89 12.51
C ALA A 118 23.73 -6.08 13.88
#